data_AF-A0A2V6LZT9-F1
#
_entry.id   AF-A0A2V6LZT9-F1
#
_cell.length_a   1.000
_cell.length_b   1.000
_cell.length_c   1.000
_cell.angle_alpha   90.00
_cell.angle_beta   90.00
_cell.angle_gamma   90.00
#
_symmetry.space_group_name_H-M   'P 1'
#
loop_
_entity.id
_entity.type
_entity.pdbx_description
1 polymer ?
#
loop_
_entity_poly.entity_id
_entity_poly.type
_entity_poly.pdbx_seq_one_letter_code
_entity_poly.pdbx_strand_id
1 'polypeptide(L)'
;MSFAMLLLAWVFQIATPLVILGDRLSVFISPKPFFWIMGRVGGYNHLKQLGVGSSMLGQVLVGAIGGMLYGMVRRKQQQHFGYRWTFLIFVALPLVVSAILLWPVLGTHYGGMPIDAARLISLLGLAISFLLFERVLVLGFDFLTSRG
;
A
#
# COMPACT_ATOMS: atom_id res chain seq x y z
N MET A 1 4.33 -5.60 -4.52
CA MET A 1 3.85 -4.23 -4.26
C MET A 1 4.91 -3.38 -3.55
N SER A 2 5.36 -3.76 -2.35
CA SER A 2 6.28 -2.94 -1.54
C SER A 2 7.63 -2.68 -2.20
N PHE A 3 8.18 -3.64 -2.95
CA PHE A 3 9.39 -3.43 -3.75
C PHE A 3 9.20 -2.38 -4.86
N ALA A 4 8.08 -2.43 -5.59
CA ALA A 4 7.76 -1.44 -6.61
C ALA A 4 7.59 -0.04 -6.00
N MET A 5 6.94 0.06 -4.84
CA MET A 5 6.82 1.32 -4.11
C MET A 5 8.18 1.88 -3.68
N LEU A 6 9.09 1.03 -3.20
CA LEU A 6 10.45 1.43 -2.81
C LEU A 6 11.28 1.90 -4.00
N LEU A 7 11.19 1.20 -5.13
CA LEU A 7 11.88 1.56 -6.36
C LEU A 7 11.36 2.90 -6.91
N LEU A 8 10.04 3.09 -6.94
CA LEU A 8 9.43 4.35 -7.33
C LEU A 8 9.80 5.50 -6.38
N ALA A 9 9.82 5.25 -5.06
CA ALA A 9 10.25 6.25 -4.09
C ALA A 9 11.72 6.63 -4.25
N TRP A 10 12.59 5.67 -4.58
CA TRP A 10 13.99 5.94 -4.85
C TRP A 10 14.18 6.77 -6.13
N VAL A 11 13.47 6.43 -7.20
CA VAL A 11 13.55 7.14 -8.49
C VAL A 11 12.93 8.54 -8.42
N PHE A 12 11.76 8.68 -7.79
CA PHE A 12 11.00 9.92 -7.78
C PHE A 12 11.19 10.75 -6.49
N GLN A 13 11.96 10.28 -5.51
CA GLN A 13 12.20 10.97 -4.24
C GLN A 13 10.91 11.31 -3.46
N ILE A 14 9.93 10.40 -3.54
CA ILE A 14 8.60 10.53 -2.92
C ILE A 14 8.55 9.72 -1.64
N ALA A 15 7.88 10.25 -0.61
CA ALA A 15 7.63 9.48 0.59
C ALA A 15 6.70 8.30 0.27
N THR A 16 7.14 7.08 0.56
CA THR A 16 6.25 5.93 0.36
C THR A 16 5.01 6.07 1.24
N PRO A 17 3.83 5.62 0.77
CA PRO A 17 2.60 5.57 1.57
C PRO A 17 2.80 4.88 2.94
N LEU A 18 3.75 3.95 3.00
CA LEU A 18 4.16 3.22 4.19
C LEU A 18 4.84 4.12 5.25
N VAL A 19 5.65 5.08 4.82
CA VAL A 19 6.30 6.06 5.70
C VAL A 19 5.32 7.17 6.08
N ILE A 20 4.53 7.63 5.10
CA ILE A 20 3.49 8.65 5.27
C ILE A 20 2.40 8.23 6.27
N LEU A 21 2.05 6.94 6.31
CA LEU A 21 1.07 6.42 7.27
C LEU A 21 1.50 6.65 8.71
N GLY A 22 2.80 6.49 9.01
CA GLY A 22 3.37 6.82 10.32
C GLY A 22 3.25 8.30 10.64
N ASP A 23 3.52 9.17 9.67
CA ASP A 23 3.39 10.62 9.83
C ASP A 23 1.94 11.01 10.12
N ARG A 24 0.96 10.43 9.41
CA ARG A 24 -0.47 10.70 9.65
C ARG A 24 -0.93 10.18 11.02
N LEU A 25 -0.53 8.98 11.41
CA LEU A 25 -0.90 8.40 12.72
C LEU A 25 -0.27 9.17 13.88
N SER A 26 0.93 9.73 13.71
CA SER A 26 1.60 10.52 14.74
C SER A 26 0.82 11.78 15.14
N VAL A 27 0.11 12.40 14.19
CA VAL A 27 -0.75 13.57 14.44
C VAL A 27 -1.94 13.23 15.34
N PHE A 28 -2.39 11.97 15.34
CA PHE A 28 -3.51 11.50 16.17
C PHE A 28 -3.06 10.97 17.55
N ILE A 29 -1.75 10.83 17.81
CA ILE A 29 -1.23 10.36 19.08
C ILE A 29 -0.84 11.58 19.92
N SER A 30 -1.56 11.81 21.03
CA SER A 30 -1.21 12.86 21.99
C SER A 30 0.26 12.72 22.47
N PRO A 31 0.93 13.82 22.86
CA PRO A 31 2.37 13.79 23.19
C PRO A 31 2.74 12.78 24.28
N LYS A 32 1.90 12.61 25.30
CA LYS A 32 2.15 11.69 26.43
C LYS A 32 2.26 10.21 26.02
N PRO A 33 1.28 9.61 25.30
CA PRO A 33 1.41 8.25 24.80
C PRO A 33 2.55 8.11 23.78
N PHE A 34 2.83 9.14 22.96
CA PHE A 34 3.96 9.09 22.02
C PHE A 34 5.32 8.95 22.72
N PHE A 35 5.60 9.78 23.74
CA PHE A 35 6.83 9.67 24.52
C PHE A 35 6.90 8.37 25.33
N TRP A 36 5.76 7.86 25.81
CA TRP A 36 5.70 6.59 26.54
C TRP A 36 6.04 5.39 25.63
N ILE A 37 5.47 5.33 24.42
CA ILE A 37 5.81 4.29 23.44
C ILE A 37 7.28 4.47 23.01
N MET A 38 7.72 5.69 22.71
CA MET A 38 9.12 5.99 22.36
C MET A 38 10.12 5.50 23.41
N GLY A 39 9.83 5.74 24.70
CA GLY A 39 10.65 5.26 25.81
C GLY A 39 10.65 3.73 25.93
N ARG A 40 9.55 3.07 25.58
CA ARG A 40 9.41 1.60 25.66
C ARG A 40 10.06 0.86 24.50
N VAL A 41 10.07 1.43 23.29
CA VAL A 41 10.72 0.81 22.12
C VAL A 41 12.15 1.33 21.86
N GLY A 42 12.70 2.13 22.77
CA GLY A 42 14.12 2.51 22.72
C GLY A 42 14.42 3.57 21.65
N GLY A 43 13.53 4.54 21.47
CA GLY A 43 13.76 5.74 20.66
C GLY A 43 12.97 5.83 19.36
N TYR A 44 13.09 6.96 18.68
CA TYR A 44 12.31 7.32 17.49
C TYR A 44 12.57 6.39 16.28
N ASN A 45 13.81 5.89 16.12
CA ASN A 45 14.15 5.01 15.00
C ASN A 45 13.43 3.65 15.08
N HIS A 46 13.35 3.07 16.27
CA HIS A 46 12.63 1.81 16.53
C HIS A 46 11.12 1.99 16.41
N LEU A 47 10.58 3.13 16.85
CA LEU A 47 9.19 3.51 16.58
C LEU A 47 8.88 3.53 15.08
N LYS A 48 9.76 4.15 14.28
CA LYS A 48 9.61 4.22 12.83
C LYS A 48 9.71 2.83 12.19
N GLN A 49 10.63 2.00 12.67
CA GLN A 49 10.77 0.61 12.23
C GLN A 49 9.53 -0.22 12.54
N LEU A 50 8.91 -0.03 13.72
CA LEU A 50 7.64 -0.68 14.06
C LEU A 50 6.48 -0.20 13.19
N GLY A 51 6.40 1.10 12.88
CA GLY A 51 5.41 1.64 11.96
C GLY A 51 5.53 1.05 10.55
N VAL A 52 6.76 0.98 10.02
CA VAL A 52 7.06 0.37 8.72
C VAL A 52 6.77 -1.14 8.74
N GLY A 53 7.25 -1.85 9.77
CA GLY A 53 7.10 -3.29 9.90
C GLY A 53 5.64 -3.73 10.06
N SER A 54 4.87 -3.03 10.90
CA SER A 54 3.43 -3.29 11.07
C SER A 54 2.64 -3.03 9.80
N SER A 55 2.99 -1.97 9.05
CA SER A 55 2.37 -1.69 7.75
C SER A 55 2.70 -2.76 6.71
N MET A 56 3.94 -3.27 6.67
CA MET A 56 4.30 -4.39 5.80
C MET A 56 3.52 -5.66 6.16
N LEU A 57 3.42 -6.00 7.44
CA LEU A 57 2.62 -7.14 7.90
C LEU A 57 1.15 -6.98 7.53
N GLY A 58 0.58 -5.78 7.71
CA GLY A 58 -0.78 -5.46 7.29
C GLY A 58 -0.99 -5.65 5.79
N GLN A 59 -0.05 -5.19 4.95
CA GLN A 59 -0.09 -5.39 3.51
C GLN A 59 -0.08 -6.87 3.12
N VAL A 60 0.77 -7.68 3.76
CA VAL A 60 0.84 -9.12 3.51
C VAL A 60 -0.46 -9.81 3.92
N LEU A 61 -1.00 -9.50 5.11
CA LEU A 61 -2.25 -10.08 5.59
C LEU A 61 -3.44 -9.72 4.67
N VAL A 62 -3.60 -8.44 4.34
CA VAL A 62 -4.67 -7.98 3.44
C VAL A 62 -4.52 -8.60 2.06
N GLY A 63 -3.29 -8.66 1.53
CA GLY A 63 -3.01 -9.30 0.25
C GLY A 63 -3.32 -10.80 0.25
N ALA A 64 -2.98 -11.51 1.32
CA ALA A 64 -3.25 -12.94 1.48
C ALA A 64 -4.75 -13.23 1.58
N ILE A 65 -5.48 -12.46 2.40
CA ILE A 65 -6.94 -12.57 2.53
C ILE A 65 -7.61 -12.25 1.19
N GLY A 66 -7.20 -11.16 0.53
CA GLY A 66 -7.72 -10.77 -0.78
C GLY A 66 -7.49 -11.86 -1.85
N GLY A 67 -6.29 -12.44 -1.88
CA GLY A 67 -5.95 -13.55 -2.77
C GLY A 67 -6.74 -14.83 -2.48
N MET A 68 -6.92 -15.16 -1.20
CA MET A 68 -7.73 -16.31 -0.78
C MET A 68 -9.19 -16.15 -1.22
N LEU A 69 -9.80 -14.99 -0.94
CA LEU A 69 -11.16 -14.69 -1.36
C LEU A 69 -11.31 -14.74 -2.88
N TYR A 70 -10.37 -14.15 -3.61
CA TYR A 70 -10.32 -14.21 -5.07
C TYR A 70 -10.28 -15.66 -5.58
N GLY A 71 -9.38 -16.48 -5.04
CA GLY A 71 -9.25 -17.88 -5.43
C GLY A 71 -10.51 -18.71 -5.12
N MET A 72 -11.14 -18.47 -3.96
CA MET A 72 -12.40 -19.14 -3.59
C MET A 72 -13.54 -18.77 -4.54
N VAL A 73 -13.70 -17.49 -4.86
CA VAL A 73 -14.76 -17.02 -5.76
C VAL A 73 -14.53 -17.55 -7.18
N ARG A 74 -13.29 -17.45 -7.70
CA ARG A 74 -12.96 -17.94 -9.04
C ARG A 74 -13.17 -19.46 -9.17
N ARG A 75 -12.80 -20.24 -8.15
CA ARG A 75 -13.02 -21.69 -8.12
C ARG A 75 -14.50 -22.06 -8.11
N LYS A 76 -15.34 -21.29 -7.39
CA LYS A 76 -16.79 -21.55 -7.31
C LYS A 76 -17.54 -21.17 -8.58
N GLN A 77 -17.14 -20.11 -9.27
CA GLN A 77 -17.95 -19.56 -10.36
C GLN A 77 -17.69 -20.20 -11.72
N GLN A 78 -16.60 -20.96 -11.95
CA GLN A 78 -16.16 -21.53 -13.25
C GLN A 78 -16.18 -20.57 -14.47
N GLN A 79 -16.61 -19.34 -14.29
CA GLN A 79 -16.69 -18.29 -15.28
C GLN A 79 -15.52 -17.33 -15.12
N HIS A 80 -15.18 -16.72 -16.24
CA HIS A 80 -14.21 -15.64 -16.36
C HIS A 80 -14.59 -14.50 -15.41
N PHE A 81 -14.00 -14.48 -14.22
CA PHE A 81 -13.99 -13.31 -13.36
C PHE A 81 -13.27 -12.21 -14.14
N GLY A 82 -14.06 -11.37 -14.81
CA GLY A 82 -13.54 -10.49 -15.85
C GLY A 82 -12.53 -9.51 -15.27
N TYR A 83 -11.54 -9.14 -16.08
CA TYR A 83 -10.51 -8.15 -15.71
C TYR A 83 -11.09 -6.87 -15.07
N ARG A 84 -12.31 -6.47 -15.46
CA ARG A 84 -13.02 -5.34 -14.87
C ARG A 84 -13.21 -5.48 -13.35
N TRP A 85 -13.57 -6.67 -12.86
CA TRP A 85 -13.79 -6.90 -11.43
C TRP A 85 -12.48 -6.97 -10.64
N THR A 86 -11.46 -7.66 -11.16
CA THR A 86 -10.16 -7.71 -10.50
C THR A 86 -9.51 -6.34 -10.43
N PHE A 87 -9.60 -5.57 -11.52
CA PHE A 87 -9.16 -4.18 -11.55
C PHE A 87 -9.92 -3.31 -10.55
N LEU A 88 -11.26 -3.41 -10.49
CA LEU A 88 -12.05 -2.61 -9.55
C LEU A 88 -11.67 -2.91 -8.09
N ILE A 89 -11.54 -4.19 -7.73
CA ILE A 89 -11.32 -4.63 -6.35
C ILE A 89 -9.88 -4.41 -5.90
N PHE A 90 -8.89 -4.72 -6.75
CA PHE A 90 -7.47 -4.69 -6.36
C PHE A 90 -6.74 -3.43 -6.78
N VAL A 91 -7.31 -2.61 -7.67
CA VAL A 91 -6.67 -1.37 -8.15
C VAL A 91 -7.52 -0.15 -7.83
N ALA A 92 -8.73 -0.05 -8.39
CA ALA A 92 -9.51 1.17 -8.31
C ALA A 92 -9.96 1.49 -6.87
N LEU A 93 -10.53 0.51 -6.17
CA LEU A 93 -11.01 0.70 -4.79
C LEU A 93 -9.85 1.04 -3.83
N PRO A 94 -8.73 0.28 -3.78
CA PRO A 94 -7.60 0.64 -2.93
C PRO A 94 -6.99 1.99 -3.27
N LEU A 95 -6.96 2.37 -4.56
CA LEU A 95 -6.49 3.68 -4.99
C LEU A 95 -7.38 4.81 -4.50
N VAL A 96 -8.71 4.67 -4.62
CA VAL A 96 -9.68 5.66 -4.13
C VAL A 96 -9.58 5.78 -2.60
N VAL A 97 -9.55 4.66 -1.88
CA VAL A 97 -9.40 4.65 -0.42
C VAL A 97 -8.09 5.32 0.00
N SER A 98 -6.98 5.00 -0.68
CA SER A 98 -5.68 5.62 -0.42
C SER A 98 -5.69 7.11 -0.73
N ALA A 99 -6.33 7.54 -1.82
CA ALA A 99 -6.45 8.94 -2.19
C ALA A 99 -7.21 9.73 -1.11
N ILE A 100 -8.35 9.21 -0.63
CA ILE A 100 -9.16 9.87 0.40
C ILE A 100 -8.42 9.91 1.73
N LEU A 101 -7.83 8.79 2.17
CA LEU A 101 -7.17 8.72 3.47
C LEU A 101 -5.83 9.47 3.49
N LEU A 102 -5.04 9.40 2.43
CA LEU A 102 -3.69 9.98 2.41
C LEU A 102 -3.64 11.37 1.77
N TRP A 103 -4.78 11.92 1.33
CA TRP A 103 -4.88 13.24 0.68
C TRP A 103 -3.98 14.35 1.26
N PRO A 104 -4.00 14.62 2.59
CA PRO A 104 -3.21 15.73 3.14
C PRO A 104 -1.69 15.50 3.05
N VAL A 105 -1.26 14.25 2.93
CA VAL A 105 0.15 13.86 3.01
C VAL A 105 0.71 13.37 1.66
N LEU A 106 -0.14 13.15 0.66
CA LEU A 106 0.28 12.79 -0.71
C LEU A 106 1.18 13.83 -1.38
N GLY A 107 1.14 15.08 -0.92
CA GLY A 107 1.99 16.17 -1.40
C GLY A 107 3.40 16.20 -0.79
N THR A 108 3.75 15.25 0.08
CA THR A 108 5.08 15.16 0.68
C THR A 108 6.10 14.68 -0.35
N HIS A 109 7.00 15.59 -0.74
CA HIS A 109 8.03 15.33 -1.75
C HIS A 109 9.37 15.89 -1.27
N TYR A 110 10.40 15.05 -1.18
CA TYR A 110 11.68 15.43 -0.59
C TYR A 110 12.56 16.26 -1.54
N GLY A 111 12.26 16.26 -2.84
CA GLY A 111 12.94 17.07 -3.85
C GLY A 111 12.41 18.51 -4.05
N GLY A 112 11.51 19.02 -3.21
CA GLY A 112 11.03 20.42 -3.29
C GLY A 112 10.05 20.72 -4.43
N MET A 113 9.42 19.70 -5.01
CA MET A 113 8.45 19.84 -6.09
C MET A 113 7.13 20.47 -5.60
N PRO A 114 6.38 21.21 -6.45
CA PRO A 114 5.07 21.74 -6.06
C PRO A 114 4.12 20.65 -5.57
N ILE A 115 3.34 20.97 -4.53
CA ILE A 115 2.48 20.03 -3.80
C ILE A 115 1.54 19.27 -4.75
N ASP A 116 0.99 19.93 -5.78
CA ASP A 116 0.05 19.29 -6.70
C ASP A 116 0.74 18.29 -7.64
N ALA A 117 1.95 18.61 -8.11
CA ALA A 117 2.76 17.67 -8.89
C ALA A 117 3.20 16.47 -8.04
N ALA A 118 3.63 16.71 -6.80
CA ALA A 118 3.98 15.66 -5.85
C ALA A 118 2.80 14.69 -5.60
N ARG A 119 1.59 15.22 -5.38
CA ARG A 119 0.38 14.41 -5.20
C ARG A 119 0.10 13.52 -6.41
N LEU A 120 0.22 14.08 -7.62
CA LEU A 120 -0.02 13.32 -8.85
C LEU A 120 0.97 12.16 -8.99
N ILE A 121 2.27 12.40 -8.77
CA ILE A 121 3.27 11.34 -8.91
C ILE A 121 3.09 10.27 -7.81
N SER A 122 2.75 10.67 -6.58
CA SER A 122 2.41 9.73 -5.50
C SER A 122 1.22 8.84 -5.85
N LEU A 123 0.15 9.41 -6.41
CA LEU A 123 -1.04 8.68 -6.85
C LEU A 123 -0.74 7.75 -8.03
N LEU A 124 0.07 8.20 -9.00
CA LEU A 124 0.51 7.36 -10.10
C LEU A 124 1.37 6.19 -9.60
N GLY A 125 2.28 6.43 -8.66
CA GLY A 125 3.10 5.38 -8.06
C GLY A 125 2.27 4.35 -7.29
N LEU A 126 1.24 4.80 -6.56
CA LEU A 126 0.24 3.94 -5.92
C LEU A 126 -0.53 3.12 -6.96
N ALA A 127 -1.02 3.74 -8.03
CA ALA A 127 -1.77 3.07 -9.08
C ALA A 127 -0.94 1.98 -9.76
N ILE A 128 0.31 2.26 -10.11
CA ILE A 128 1.25 1.28 -10.67
C ILE A 128 1.48 0.13 -9.69
N SER A 129 1.65 0.44 -8.40
CA SER A 129 1.90 -0.57 -7.37
C SER A 129 0.71 -1.54 -7.19
N PHE A 130 -0.52 -1.00 -7.19
CA PHE A 130 -1.73 -1.82 -7.13
C PHE A 130 -1.95 -2.62 -8.42
N LEU A 131 -1.67 -2.03 -9.58
CA LEU A 131 -1.72 -2.75 -10.86
C LEU A 131 -0.76 -3.93 -10.88
N LEU A 132 0.48 -3.73 -10.46
CA LEU A 132 1.46 -4.80 -10.38
C LEU A 132 1.02 -5.90 -9.40
N PHE A 133 0.42 -5.52 -8.27
CA PHE A 133 -0.14 -6.50 -7.34
C PHE A 133 -1.27 -7.33 -7.97
N GLU A 134 -2.24 -6.68 -8.62
CA GLU A 134 -3.34 -7.36 -9.32
C GLU A 134 -2.80 -8.32 -10.38
N ARG A 135 -1.85 -7.88 -11.21
CA ARG A 135 -1.26 -8.71 -12.26
C ARG A 135 -0.54 -9.93 -11.72
N VAL A 136 0.29 -9.75 -10.69
CA VAL A 136 1.00 -10.85 -10.05
C VAL A 136 0.03 -11.84 -9.41
N LEU A 137 -1.03 -11.34 -8.77
CA LEU A 137 -2.03 -12.19 -8.13
C LEU A 137 -2.81 -13.03 -9.16
N VAL A 138 -3.33 -12.39 -10.21
CA VAL A 138 -4.14 -13.06 -11.24
C VAL A 138 -3.28 -14.03 -12.05
N LEU A 139 -2.14 -13.58 -12.57
CA LEU A 139 -1.25 -14.44 -13.36
C LEU A 139 -0.64 -15.58 -12.52
N GLY A 140 -0.30 -15.31 -11.25
CA GLY A 140 0.19 -16.33 -10.34
C GLY A 140 -0.88 -17.39 -10.06
N PHE A 141 -2.12 -16.97 -9.82
CA PHE A 141 -3.23 -17.90 -9.63
C PHE A 141 -3.52 -18.71 -10.91
N ASP A 142 -3.50 -18.08 -12.08
CA ASP A 142 -3.65 -18.75 -13.38
C ASP A 142 -2.56 -19.79 -13.61
N PHE A 143 -1.29 -19.42 -13.39
CA PHE A 143 -0.16 -20.33 -13.53
C PHE A 143 -0.25 -21.55 -12.60
N LEU A 144 -0.68 -21.35 -11.35
CA LEU A 144 -0.84 -22.43 -10.38
C LEU A 144 -2.04 -23.34 -10.70
N THR A 145 -3.08 -22.81 -11.35
CA THR A 145 -4.30 -23.55 -11.67
C THR A 145 -4.35 -24.11 -13.08
N SER A 146 -3.48 -23.65 -14.00
CA SER A 146 -3.41 -24.16 -15.38
C SER A 146 -2.56 -25.43 -15.54
N ARG A 147 -1.90 -25.89 -14.47
CA ARG A 147 -1.02 -27.09 -14.47
C ARG A 147 -1.62 -28.30 -13.74
N GLY A 148 -2.87 -28.21 -13.29
CA GLY A 148 -3.63 -29.32 -12.69
C GLY A 148 -4.76 -29.74 -13.61
#